data_AF-A0A445CGX2-F1
#
_entry.id   AF-A0A445CGX2-F1
#
_cell.length_a   1.000
_cell.length_b   1.000
_cell.length_c   1.000
_cell.angle_alpha   90.00
_cell.angle_beta   90.00
_cell.angle_gamma   90.00
#
_symmetry.space_group_name_H-M   'P 1'
#
loop_
_entity.id
_entity.type
_entity.pdbx_description
1 polymer ?
#
loop_
_entity_poly.entity_id
_entity_poly.type
_entity_poly.pdbx_seq_one_letter_code
_entity_poly.pdbx_strand_id
1 'polypeptide(L)'
;MTLEEKNHFFKMIFVSRSLPFFGLDGCHLKVEAECRVLWSFFLNCLYDALGDDHYTIMSDKQKGLTRAISEYFPNSWHRHCSKYLLNNFKAKYPLLILQDLFWMAVKTPNEFIFKKQ
;
A
#
# COMPACT_ATOMS: atom_id res chain seq x y z
N MET A 1 -20.65 5.87 0.59
CA MET A 1 -19.40 5.77 1.36
C MET A 1 -19.66 6.32 2.74
N THR A 2 -19.57 5.49 3.78
CA THR A 2 -19.79 5.90 5.18
C THR A 2 -18.61 6.72 5.70
N LEU A 3 -18.76 7.40 6.84
CA LEU A 3 -17.70 8.23 7.42
C LEU A 3 -16.49 7.39 7.87
N GLU A 4 -16.72 6.18 8.39
CA GLU A 4 -15.66 5.23 8.76
C GLU A 4 -14.87 4.76 7.54
N GLU A 5 -15.56 4.45 6.44
CA GLU A 5 -14.93 4.06 5.19
C GLU A 5 -14.07 5.19 4.61
N LYS A 6 -14.55 6.44 4.71
CA LYS A 6 -13.77 7.62 4.33
C LYS A 6 -12.51 7.73 5.19
N ASN A 7 -12.63 7.66 6.51
CA ASN A 7 -11.49 7.77 7.42
C ASN A 7 -10.44 6.68 7.18
N HIS A 8 -10.88 5.44 6.94
CA HIS A 8 -9.98 4.35 6.58
C HIS A 8 -9.29 4.61 5.23
N PHE A 9 -10.05 5.03 4.22
CA PHE A 9 -9.55 5.38 2.90
C PHE A 9 -8.52 6.51 2.91
N PHE A 10 -8.79 7.59 3.66
CA PHE A 10 -7.87 8.72 3.82
C PHE A 10 -6.56 8.29 4.51
N LYS A 11 -6.64 7.44 5.55
CA LYS A 11 -5.44 6.88 6.19
C LYS A 11 -4.60 6.02 5.25
N MET A 12 -5.21 5.33 4.29
CA MET A 12 -4.46 4.50 3.32
C MET A 12 -3.74 5.34 2.26
N ILE A 13 -4.26 6.52 1.92
CA ILE A 13 -3.73 7.39 0.87
C ILE A 13 -2.69 8.39 1.40
N PHE A 14 -2.94 8.99 2.55
CA PHE A 14 -2.23 10.19 3.00
C PHE A 14 -1.14 9.94 4.07
N VAL A 15 -0.58 8.73 4.17
CA VAL A 15 0.53 8.45 5.10
C VAL A 15 1.78 9.25 4.72
N SER A 16 2.27 10.04 5.69
CA SER A 16 3.34 11.03 5.62
C SER A 16 4.60 10.56 4.86
N ARG A 17 5.12 11.43 3.98
CA ARG A 17 6.19 11.17 2.99
C ARG A 17 7.58 11.61 3.46
N SER A 18 8.15 10.98 4.47
CA SER A 18 9.55 11.24 4.84
C SER A 18 10.51 10.06 4.65
N LEU A 19 10.03 8.87 4.25
CA LEU A 19 10.88 7.70 4.03
C LEU A 19 11.05 7.33 2.54
N PRO A 20 12.22 6.77 2.14
CA PRO A 20 12.47 6.32 0.77
C PRO A 20 11.45 5.24 0.35
N PHE A 21 11.10 5.22 -0.94
CA PHE A 21 9.97 4.45 -1.44
C PHE A 21 10.40 3.18 -2.19
N PHE A 22 9.89 2.02 -1.79
CA PHE A 22 10.03 0.76 -2.51
C PHE A 22 8.67 0.21 -2.93
N GLY A 23 8.47 0.02 -4.24
CA GLY A 23 7.30 -0.67 -4.78
C GLY A 23 7.59 -2.16 -4.91
N LEU A 24 6.82 -2.98 -4.20
CA LEU A 24 6.85 -4.44 -4.33
C LEU A 24 5.64 -4.88 -5.15
N ASP A 25 5.87 -5.21 -6.42
CA ASP A 25 4.87 -5.83 -7.30
C ASP A 25 5.31 -7.28 -7.54
N GLY A 26 4.53 -8.23 -7.02
CA GLY A 26 4.88 -9.65 -7.00
C GLY A 26 3.76 -10.53 -7.53
N CYS A 27 4.06 -11.06 -8.70
CA CYS A 27 3.34 -11.99 -9.57
C CYS A 27 2.47 -13.07 -8.87
N HIS A 28 1.19 -13.14 -9.26
CA HIS A 28 0.35 -14.31 -9.64
C HIS A 28 0.38 -15.65 -8.86
N LEU A 29 1.11 -15.78 -7.76
CA LEU A 29 1.18 -17.02 -6.97
C LEU A 29 -0.02 -17.12 -6.03
N LYS A 30 -1.01 -17.93 -6.42
CA LYS A 30 -2.28 -18.16 -5.70
C LYS A 30 -2.13 -19.01 -4.42
N VAL A 31 -0.94 -19.52 -4.11
CA VAL A 31 -0.70 -20.43 -2.96
C VAL A 31 -0.08 -19.65 -1.79
N GLU A 32 -0.87 -19.38 -0.75
CA GLU A 32 -0.47 -18.53 0.38
C GLU A 32 0.80 -18.99 1.12
N ALA A 33 1.03 -20.30 1.23
CA ALA A 33 2.17 -20.87 1.95
C ALA A 33 3.50 -20.70 1.19
N GLU A 34 3.51 -20.96 -0.11
CA GLU A 34 4.69 -20.79 -0.98
C GLU A 34 5.02 -19.30 -1.15
N CYS A 35 3.99 -18.45 -1.16
CA CYS A 35 4.13 -17.00 -1.24
C CYS A 35 4.86 -16.45 0.00
N ARG A 36 4.57 -16.93 1.22
CA ARG A 36 5.26 -16.47 2.44
C ARG A 36 6.74 -16.78 2.42
N VAL A 37 7.13 -18.02 2.10
CA VAL A 37 8.54 -18.44 2.12
C VAL A 37 9.37 -17.63 1.13
N LEU A 38 8.84 -17.42 -0.08
CA LEU A 38 9.49 -16.61 -1.11
C LEU A 38 9.61 -15.13 -0.69
N TRP A 39 8.55 -14.56 -0.13
CA TRP A 39 8.59 -13.17 0.36
C TRP A 39 9.53 -12.98 1.54
N SER A 40 9.56 -13.92 2.48
CA SER A 40 10.50 -13.91 3.59
C SER A 40 11.94 -13.95 3.10
N PHE A 41 12.26 -14.83 2.14
CA PHE A 41 13.60 -14.90 1.54
C PHE A 41 13.97 -13.60 0.83
N PHE A 42 13.08 -13.08 -0.02
CA PHE A 42 13.31 -11.83 -0.75
C PHE A 42 13.51 -10.63 0.20
N LEU A 43 12.67 -10.48 1.21
CA LEU A 43 12.75 -9.37 2.17
C LEU A 43 13.99 -9.49 3.05
N ASN A 44 14.43 -10.70 3.41
CA ASN A 44 15.69 -10.91 4.11
C ASN A 44 16.88 -10.44 3.25
N CYS A 45 16.95 -10.90 1.99
CA CYS A 45 18.00 -10.45 1.08
C CYS A 45 17.97 -8.93 0.83
N LEU A 46 16.77 -8.34 0.76
CA LEU A 46 16.60 -6.91 0.60
C LEU A 46 17.07 -6.14 1.84
N TYR A 47 16.74 -6.63 3.03
CA TYR A 47 17.21 -6.05 4.29
C TYR A 47 18.74 -6.11 4.39
N ASP A 48 19.36 -7.25 4.07
CA ASP A 48 20.81 -7.42 4.05
C ASP A 48 21.50 -6.44 3.07
N ALA A 49 20.84 -6.14 1.94
CA ALA A 49 21.36 -5.20 0.95
C ALA A 49 21.18 -3.72 1.34
N LEU A 50 20.10 -3.38 2.06
CA LEU A 50 19.78 -2.00 2.45
C LEU A 50 20.41 -1.58 3.78
N GLY A 51 20.50 -2.50 4.75
CA GLY A 51 21.05 -2.26 6.08
C GLY A 51 20.19 -1.39 7.00
N ASP A 52 18.93 -1.13 6.63
CA ASP A 52 17.95 -0.34 7.40
C ASP A 52 16.53 -0.86 7.14
N ASP A 53 15.57 -0.51 7.98
CA ASP A 53 14.14 -0.80 7.80
C ASP A 53 13.23 0.44 7.77
N HIS A 54 13.78 1.65 7.87
CA HIS A 54 13.04 2.91 7.77
C HIS A 54 12.68 3.28 6.32
N TYR A 55 11.83 2.46 5.71
CA TYR A 55 11.34 2.68 4.35
C TYR A 55 9.84 2.84 4.27
N THR A 56 9.34 3.41 3.17
CA THR A 56 7.94 3.24 2.80
C THR A 56 7.81 2.14 1.76
N ILE A 57 7.20 1.03 2.16
CA ILE A 57 6.96 -0.12 1.28
C ILE A 57 5.54 -0.01 0.75
N MET A 58 5.38 -0.04 -0.58
CA MET A 58 4.08 -0.13 -1.23
C MET A 58 3.88 -1.52 -1.83
N SER A 59 2.82 -2.21 -1.45
CA SER A 59 2.53 -3.54 -1.99
C SER A 59 1.04 -3.80 -2.20
N ASP A 60 0.73 -4.85 -2.95
CA ASP A 60 -0.64 -5.39 -2.99
C ASP A 60 -1.06 -5.95 -1.62
N LYS A 61 -2.38 -6.01 -1.37
CA LYS A 61 -2.94 -6.54 -0.12
C LYS A 61 -2.95 -8.07 -0.12
N GLN A 62 -1.76 -8.68 -0.10
CA GLN A 62 -1.58 -10.12 0.08
C GLN A 62 -1.23 -10.40 1.55
N LYS A 63 -1.99 -11.29 2.21
CA LYS A 63 -1.79 -11.61 3.64
C LYS A 63 -0.36 -12.09 3.94
N GLY A 64 0.20 -12.92 3.06
CA GLY A 64 1.57 -13.42 3.19
C GLY A 64 2.62 -12.31 3.14
N LEU A 65 2.46 -11.36 2.22
CA LEU A 65 3.37 -10.23 2.06
C LEU A 65 3.28 -9.22 3.20
N THR A 66 2.07 -8.85 3.64
CA THR A 66 1.90 -7.94 4.80
C THR A 66 2.57 -8.53 6.04
N ARG A 67 2.40 -9.84 6.28
CA ARG A 67 3.03 -10.51 7.43
C ARG A 67 4.56 -10.52 7.32
N ALA A 68 5.10 -10.81 6.14
CA ALA A 68 6.54 -10.82 5.93
C ALA A 68 7.13 -9.39 6.07
N ILE A 69 6.46 -8.36 5.56
CA ILE A 69 6.89 -6.96 5.75
C ILE A 69 6.93 -6.60 7.24
N SER A 70 5.93 -6.98 8.04
CA SER A 70 5.95 -6.74 9.49
C SER A 70 7.04 -7.52 10.23
N GLU A 71 7.55 -8.61 9.65
CA GLU A 71 8.59 -9.46 10.23
C GLU A 71 9.99 -8.91 9.95
N TYR A 72 10.25 -8.44 8.72
CA TYR A 72 11.58 -7.97 8.28
C TYR A 72 11.75 -6.44 8.27
N PHE A 73 10.65 -5.70 8.15
CA PHE A 73 10.65 -4.24 8.09
C PHE A 73 9.67 -3.61 9.11
N PRO A 74 9.82 -3.89 10.41
CA PRO A 74 8.87 -3.45 11.43
C PRO A 74 8.76 -1.92 11.57
N ASN A 75 9.82 -1.16 11.28
CA ASN A 75 9.79 0.31 11.32
C ASN A 75 9.36 0.95 9.99
N SER A 76 9.03 0.15 8.97
CA SER A 76 8.61 0.66 7.68
C SER A 76 7.15 1.14 7.69
N TRP A 77 6.87 2.20 6.92
CA TRP A 77 5.49 2.55 6.58
C TRP A 77 4.99 1.62 5.48
N HIS A 78 3.91 0.88 5.76
CA HIS A 78 3.28 0.05 4.74
C HIS A 78 2.13 0.78 4.05
N ARG A 79 2.20 0.91 2.72
CA ARG A 79 1.13 1.43 1.86
C ARG A 79 0.59 0.33 0.97
N HIS A 80 -0.71 0.35 0.71
CA HIS A 80 -1.28 -0.51 -0.31
C HIS A 80 -1.12 0.12 -1.69
N CYS A 81 -0.84 -0.70 -2.70
CA CYS A 81 -0.73 -0.28 -4.08
C CYS A 81 -2.00 0.47 -4.51
N SER A 82 -1.84 1.71 -4.99
CA SER A 82 -2.98 2.54 -5.41
C SER A 82 -3.80 1.89 -6.53
N LYS A 83 -3.19 1.04 -7.36
CA LYS A 83 -3.88 0.25 -8.39
C LYS A 83 -4.79 -0.82 -7.77
N TYR A 84 -4.33 -1.50 -6.73
CA TYR A 84 -5.15 -2.45 -5.97
C TYR A 84 -6.30 -1.74 -5.24
N LEU A 85 -6.02 -0.60 -4.59
CA LEU A 85 -7.05 0.23 -3.97
C LEU A 85 -8.09 0.70 -4.97
N LEU A 86 -7.65 1.13 -6.15
CA LEU A 86 -8.55 1.52 -7.24
C LEU A 86 -9.41 0.35 -7.70
N ASN A 87 -8.87 -0.86 -7.86
CA ASN A 87 -9.66 -2.02 -8.29
C ASN A 87 -10.77 -2.37 -7.28
N ASN A 88 -10.44 -2.38 -5.98
CA ASN A 88 -11.44 -2.56 -4.93
C ASN A 88 -12.46 -1.41 -4.89
N PHE A 89 -11.99 -0.19 -5.10
CA PHE A 89 -12.84 0.98 -5.13
C PHE A 89 -13.80 0.94 -6.33
N LYS A 90 -13.33 0.57 -7.53
CA LYS A 90 -14.15 0.38 -8.74
C LYS A 90 -15.21 -0.70 -8.54
N ALA A 91 -14.85 -1.82 -7.90
CA ALA A 91 -15.78 -2.90 -7.61
C ALA A 91 -16.95 -2.44 -6.73
N LYS A 92 -16.71 -1.49 -5.81
CA LYS A 92 -17.72 -0.94 -4.91
C LYS A 92 -18.42 0.31 -5.45
N TYR A 93 -17.71 1.09 -6.25
CA TYR A 93 -18.10 2.40 -6.77
C TYR A 93 -17.68 2.52 -8.25
N PRO A 94 -18.49 2.01 -9.19
CA PRO A 94 -18.12 1.94 -10.60
C PRO A 94 -18.10 3.30 -11.32
N LEU A 95 -18.70 4.35 -10.72
CA LEU A 95 -18.82 5.68 -11.31
C LEU A 95 -17.44 6.29 -11.64
N LEU A 96 -17.27 6.75 -12.87
CA LEU A 96 -16.00 7.33 -13.36
C LEU A 96 -15.57 8.57 -12.55
N ILE A 97 -16.51 9.43 -12.18
CA ILE A 97 -16.24 10.63 -11.35
C ILE A 97 -15.57 10.26 -10.02
N LEU A 98 -15.97 9.13 -9.43
CA LEU A 98 -15.38 8.66 -8.18
C LEU A 98 -13.95 8.11 -8.39
N GLN A 99 -13.64 7.59 -9.58
CA GLN A 99 -12.29 7.16 -9.95
C GLN A 99 -11.36 8.36 -10.18
N ASP A 100 -11.87 9.46 -10.76
CA ASP A 100 -11.10 10.69 -10.91
C ASP A 100 -10.81 11.33 -9.54
N LEU A 101 -11.82 11.40 -8.66
CA LEU A 101 -11.65 11.82 -7.26
C LEU A 101 -10.64 10.95 -6.51
N PHE A 102 -10.65 9.63 -6.75
CA PHE A 102 -9.66 8.71 -6.19
C PHE A 102 -8.24 9.10 -6.61
N TRP A 103 -8.01 9.34 -7.90
CA TRP A 103 -6.67 9.70 -8.38
C TRP A 103 -6.23 11.08 -7.92
N MET A 104 -7.14 12.05 -7.80
CA MET A 104 -6.84 13.35 -7.21
C MET A 104 -6.43 13.20 -5.75
N ALA A 105 -7.13 12.36 -4.97
CA ALA A 105 -6.76 12.07 -3.59
C ALA A 105 -5.35 11.44 -3.50
N VAL A 106 -5.06 10.42 -4.31
CA VAL A 106 -3.75 9.75 -4.35
C VAL A 106 -2.58 10.67 -4.69
N LYS A 107 -2.81 11.64 -5.60
CA LYS A 107 -1.79 12.60 -6.00
C LYS A 107 -1.55 13.69 -4.97
N THR A 108 -2.51 13.91 -4.07
CA THR A 108 -2.45 14.99 -3.10
C THR A 108 -1.63 14.56 -1.87
N PRO A 109 -0.77 15.41 -1.29
CA PRO A 109 0.09 14.99 -0.19
C PRO A 109 -0.62 14.90 1.16
N ASN A 110 -1.73 15.62 1.36
CA ASN A 110 -2.53 15.55 2.59
C ASN A 110 -4.01 15.85 2.33
N GLU A 111 -4.86 15.44 3.28
CA GLU A 111 -6.31 15.63 3.21
C GLU A 111 -6.71 17.12 3.19
N PHE A 112 -5.95 17.98 3.87
CA PHE A 112 -6.24 19.42 3.93
C PHE A 112 -6.15 20.08 2.56
N ILE A 113 -5.14 19.72 1.76
CA ILE A 113 -4.99 20.21 0.38
C ILE A 113 -6.07 19.59 -0.53
N PHE A 114 -6.45 18.33 -0.29
CA PHE A 114 -7.48 17.66 -1.08
C PHE A 114 -8.85 18.33 -0.88
N LYS A 115 -9.19 18.69 0.36
CA LYS A 115 -10.45 19.36 0.71
C LYS A 115 -10.58 20.81 0.19
N LYS A 116 -9.49 21.39 -0.31
CA LYS A 116 -9.45 22.77 -0.82
C LYS A 116 -9.60 22.87 -2.35
N GLN A 117 -9.64 21.75 -3.06
CA GLN A 117 -9.90 21.67 -4.50
C GLN A 117 -11.40 21.72 -4.76
#